data_AF-A0A0Q4C6T4-F1
#
_entry.id   AF-A0A0Q4C6T4-F1
#
_cell.length_a   1.000
_cell.length_b   1.000
_cell.length_c   1.000
_cell.angle_alpha   90.00
_cell.angle_beta   90.00
_cell.angle_gamma   90.00
#
_symmetry.space_group_name_H-M   'P 1'
#
loop_
_entity.id
_entity.type
_entity.pdbx_description
1 polymer ?
#
loop_
_entity_poly.entity_id
_entity_poly.type
_entity_poly.pdbx_seq_one_letter_code
_entity_poly.pdbx_strand_id
1 'polypeptide(L)'
;MTREQLIGQMDAYLAAVAAGDVAAVDLAPGFRSTENAATVQPGEGLWRSNVRFAGIQSFADAHSGQVVCMGVAFLEDQPRPFSQRLLIHEGSLVEAEAIISTDGKGHFADVEQLLKPDIIYGAVVPPHRRSDRAGLQDAADRYWEGLEQSNGLIPRFNYRCDKYDNGAKTTNTLRTLLSPDGKVHSCSSALNDTRAARPKARERRYPVLDTELGVAATFVAVDFHPIPDHPRPDAGAMYMMGVFKVVDGELRIVDEIREFLPLGAPIGW
;
A
#
# COMPACT_ATOMS: atom_id res chain seq x y z
N MET A 1 19.59 -8.27 -9.91
CA MET A 1 19.67 -8.34 -8.43
C MET A 1 18.68 -9.39 -7.94
N THR A 2 18.94 -10.04 -6.81
CA THR A 2 18.01 -10.97 -6.16
C THR A 2 16.97 -10.23 -5.30
N ARG A 3 15.93 -10.94 -4.85
CA ARG A 3 14.93 -10.39 -3.92
C ARG A 3 15.58 -9.85 -2.64
N GLU A 4 16.51 -10.61 -2.06
CA GLU A 4 17.23 -10.25 -0.85
C GLU A 4 18.11 -9.01 -1.04
N GLN A 5 18.78 -8.90 -2.20
CA GLN A 5 19.56 -7.70 -2.52
C GLN A 5 18.68 -6.44 -2.64
N LEU A 6 17.49 -6.56 -3.24
CA LEU A 6 16.54 -5.45 -3.32
C LEU A 6 16.00 -5.05 -1.94
N ILE A 7 15.72 -6.02 -1.08
CA ILE A 7 15.32 -5.75 0.32
C ILE A 7 16.46 -5.04 1.05
N GLY A 8 17.71 -5.48 0.89
CA GLY A 8 18.86 -4.78 1.46
C GLY A 8 19.02 -3.34 0.97
N GLN A 9 18.67 -3.05 -0.29
CA GLN A 9 18.64 -1.67 -0.81
C GLN A 9 17.53 -0.84 -0.16
N MET A 10 16.35 -1.43 0.10
CA MET A 10 15.30 -0.77 0.88
C MET A 10 15.77 -0.41 2.29
N ASP A 11 16.40 -1.37 2.97
CA ASP A 11 16.90 -1.16 4.33
C ASP A 11 17.98 -0.06 4.38
N ALA A 12 18.92 -0.08 3.43
CA ALA A 12 19.95 0.94 3.29
C ALA A 12 19.36 2.33 2.98
N TYR A 13 18.36 2.40 2.10
CA TYR A 13 17.67 3.65 1.79
C TYR A 13 16.94 4.22 3.00
N LEU A 14 16.16 3.43 3.71
CA LEU A 14 15.44 3.88 4.91
C LEU A 14 16.42 4.32 6.02
N ALA A 15 17.56 3.64 6.17
CA ALA A 15 18.61 4.06 7.11
C ALA A 15 19.23 5.41 6.72
N ALA A 16 19.51 5.63 5.44
CA ALA A 16 20.02 6.90 4.92
C ALA A 16 19.03 8.05 5.13
N VAL A 17 17.74 7.82 4.84
CA VAL A 17 16.65 8.79 5.08
C VAL A 17 16.56 9.15 6.56
N ALA A 18 16.58 8.16 7.45
CA ALA A 18 16.54 8.37 8.90
C ALA A 18 17.75 9.15 9.43
N ALA A 19 18.92 8.97 8.82
CA ALA A 19 20.14 9.69 9.15
C ALA A 19 20.23 11.09 8.51
N GLY A 20 19.35 11.41 7.55
CA GLY A 20 19.46 12.61 6.72
C GLY A 20 20.71 12.61 5.82
N ASP A 21 21.29 11.45 5.53
CA ASP A 21 22.55 11.31 4.78
C ASP A 21 22.30 10.85 3.34
N VAL A 22 22.08 11.81 2.45
CA VAL A 22 21.86 11.55 1.01
C VAL A 22 23.09 10.87 0.36
N ALA A 23 24.30 11.12 0.87
CA ALA A 23 25.52 10.56 0.27
C ALA A 23 25.70 9.07 0.57
N ALA A 24 24.92 8.51 1.52
CA ALA A 24 24.94 7.09 1.86
C ALA A 24 24.21 6.20 0.83
N VAL A 25 23.53 6.77 -0.16
CA VAL A 25 22.80 6.05 -1.21
C VAL A 25 23.30 6.42 -2.61
N ASP A 26 23.45 5.43 -3.48
CA ASP A 26 23.83 5.65 -4.88
C ASP A 26 22.59 6.06 -5.71
N LEU A 27 22.32 7.36 -5.74
CA LEU A 27 21.25 7.94 -6.53
C LEU A 27 21.68 8.10 -7.99
N ALA A 28 20.93 7.49 -8.91
CA ALA A 28 21.18 7.61 -10.34
C ALA A 28 21.01 9.07 -10.82
N PRO A 29 21.72 9.48 -11.89
CA PRO A 29 21.41 10.73 -12.57
C PRO A 29 19.93 10.79 -12.99
N GLY A 30 19.23 11.86 -12.61
CA GLY A 30 17.79 11.99 -12.86
C GLY A 30 16.90 11.25 -11.87
N PHE A 31 17.42 10.85 -10.71
CA PHE A 31 16.65 10.28 -9.61
C PHE A 31 15.39 11.11 -9.32
N ARG A 32 14.25 10.41 -9.23
CA ARG A 32 12.95 11.02 -8.94
C ARG A 32 12.43 10.55 -7.60
N SER A 33 12.00 11.47 -6.75
CA SER A 33 11.34 11.15 -5.49
C SER A 33 10.01 11.87 -5.29
N THR A 34 9.02 11.18 -4.70
CA THR A 34 7.80 11.80 -4.16
C THR A 34 7.49 11.36 -2.75
N GLU A 35 6.81 12.23 -2.01
CA GLU A 35 6.13 11.95 -0.75
C GLU A 35 4.68 12.40 -0.90
N ASN A 36 3.72 11.50 -0.69
CA ASN A 36 2.29 11.78 -0.85
C ASN A 36 1.95 12.44 -2.19
N ALA A 37 2.53 11.90 -3.28
CA ALA A 37 2.40 12.37 -4.67
C ALA A 37 3.03 13.75 -4.98
N ALA A 38 3.66 14.43 -4.02
CA ALA A 38 4.41 15.66 -4.27
C ALA A 38 5.89 15.35 -4.53
N THR A 39 6.49 15.95 -5.57
CA THR A 39 7.92 15.77 -5.85
C THR A 39 8.75 16.37 -4.71
N VAL A 40 9.70 15.59 -4.20
CA VAL A 40 10.60 16.00 -3.11
C VAL A 40 12.04 15.83 -3.59
N GLN A 41 12.91 16.80 -3.30
CA GLN A 41 14.33 16.68 -3.61
C GLN A 41 15.06 15.80 -2.58
N PRO A 42 16.13 15.08 -2.96
CA PRO A 42 16.99 14.41 -1.99
C PRO A 42 17.46 15.40 -0.90
N GLY A 43 17.34 15.00 0.36
CA GLY A 43 17.68 15.87 1.49
C GLY A 43 16.58 16.84 1.91
N GLU A 44 15.35 16.71 1.38
CA GLU A 44 14.14 17.39 1.83
C GLU A 44 13.08 16.39 2.35
N GLY A 45 11.91 16.87 2.81
CA GLY A 45 10.85 15.98 3.29
C GLY A 45 11.31 15.09 4.45
N LEU A 46 11.09 13.78 4.33
CA LEU A 46 11.47 12.77 5.30
C LEU A 46 12.95 12.86 5.69
N TRP A 47 13.85 13.22 4.75
CA TRP A 47 15.28 13.36 5.02
C TRP A 47 15.61 14.43 6.08
N ARG A 48 14.76 15.44 6.27
CA ARG A 48 14.95 16.50 7.29
C ARG A 48 14.12 16.29 8.55
N SER A 49 13.33 15.22 8.60
CA SER A 49 12.32 15.02 9.63
C SER A 49 12.80 14.24 10.85
N ASN A 50 14.08 13.81 10.87
CA ASN A 50 14.62 12.89 11.87
C ASN A 50 13.71 11.66 12.07
N VAL A 51 13.16 11.13 10.96
CA VAL A 51 12.22 10.02 10.98
C VAL A 51 12.86 8.76 11.54
N ARG A 52 12.09 8.02 12.34
CA ARG A 52 12.44 6.65 12.72
C ARG A 52 11.47 5.67 12.09
N PHE A 53 11.96 4.58 11.54
CA PHE A 53 11.13 3.51 10.97
C PHE A 53 11.04 2.31 11.90
N ALA A 54 9.89 1.64 11.95
CA ALA A 54 9.73 0.36 12.67
C ALA A 54 8.63 -0.50 12.06
N GLY A 55 8.63 -1.80 12.37
CA GLY A 55 7.63 -2.73 11.85
C GLY A 55 7.69 -2.92 10.34
N ILE A 56 8.85 -2.66 9.72
CA ILE A 56 8.99 -2.67 8.26
C ILE A 56 8.84 -4.10 7.73
N GLN A 57 7.93 -4.28 6.79
CA GLN A 57 7.74 -5.49 6.01
C GLN A 57 7.95 -5.17 4.52
N SER A 58 8.93 -5.83 3.90
CA SER A 58 9.36 -5.56 2.53
C SER A 58 8.98 -6.69 1.56
N PHE A 59 8.59 -6.32 0.36
CA PHE A 59 8.21 -7.16 -0.77
C PHE A 59 9.03 -6.73 -1.98
N ALA A 60 9.70 -7.65 -2.66
CA ALA A 60 10.58 -7.31 -3.77
C ALA A 60 10.36 -8.21 -4.97
N ASP A 61 10.60 -7.66 -6.14
CA ASP A 61 10.45 -8.33 -7.42
C ASP A 61 11.71 -8.11 -8.26
N ALA A 62 12.53 -9.16 -8.34
CA ALA A 62 13.78 -9.15 -9.08
C ALA A 62 13.59 -8.92 -10.58
N HIS A 63 12.42 -9.28 -11.14
CA HIS A 63 12.13 -9.08 -12.55
C HIS A 63 11.87 -7.61 -12.88
N SER A 64 11.15 -6.89 -12.01
CA SER A 64 10.86 -5.47 -12.20
C SER A 64 11.96 -4.55 -11.66
N GLY A 65 12.88 -5.08 -10.83
CA GLY A 65 13.90 -4.28 -10.15
C GLY A 65 13.32 -3.41 -9.04
N GLN A 66 12.11 -3.74 -8.55
CA GLN A 66 11.40 -2.91 -7.58
C GLN A 66 11.24 -3.61 -6.23
N VAL A 67 11.21 -2.79 -5.19
CA VAL A 67 10.93 -3.20 -3.81
C VAL A 67 9.94 -2.22 -3.21
N VAL A 68 8.97 -2.75 -2.47
CA VAL A 68 7.97 -2.00 -1.71
C VAL A 68 8.06 -2.43 -0.26
N CYS A 69 7.91 -1.50 0.68
CA CYS A 69 7.70 -1.85 2.07
C CYS A 69 6.48 -1.14 2.65
N MET A 70 5.97 -1.68 3.74
CA MET A 70 4.98 -1.04 4.61
C MET A 70 5.39 -1.17 6.08
N GLY A 71 4.92 -0.25 6.92
CA GLY A 71 5.19 -0.26 8.35
C GLY A 71 4.85 1.09 9.00
N VAL A 72 5.67 1.51 9.96
CA VAL A 72 5.47 2.76 10.70
C VAL A 72 6.65 3.70 10.51
N ALA A 73 6.35 4.95 10.15
CA ALA A 73 7.27 6.08 10.27
C ALA A 73 6.90 6.90 11.51
N PHE A 74 7.87 7.22 12.35
CA PHE A 74 7.69 8.10 13.51
C PHE A 74 8.21 9.49 13.14
N LEU A 75 7.31 10.45 13.04
CA LEU A 75 7.61 11.87 12.78
C LEU A 75 7.31 12.64 14.06
N GLU A 76 8.31 13.27 14.67
CA GLU A 76 8.16 13.95 15.98
C GLU A 76 7.50 13.02 17.03
N ASP A 77 7.94 11.76 17.07
CA ASP A 77 7.37 10.66 17.88
C ASP A 77 5.91 10.28 17.60
N GLN A 78 5.26 10.92 16.63
CA GLN A 78 3.94 10.53 16.18
C GLN A 78 4.02 9.37 15.16
N PRO A 79 3.41 8.20 15.46
CA PRO A 79 3.41 7.08 14.52
C PRO A 79 2.48 7.37 13.33
N ARG A 80 3.00 7.18 12.12
CA ARG A 80 2.29 7.33 10.85
C ARG A 80 2.34 6.02 10.07
N PRO A 81 1.20 5.52 9.54
CA PRO A 81 1.21 4.45 8.55
C PRO A 81 2.07 4.86 7.37
N PHE A 82 2.98 3.97 6.95
CA PHE A 82 4.03 4.31 6.01
C PHE A 82 4.18 3.22 4.95
N SER A 83 4.43 3.65 3.71
CA SER A 83 4.92 2.78 2.66
C SER A 83 5.99 3.48 1.83
N GLN A 84 6.92 2.69 1.28
CA GLN A 84 7.99 3.14 0.39
C GLN A 84 8.07 2.19 -0.78
N ARG A 85 8.17 2.71 -2.01
CA ARG A 85 8.59 1.98 -3.20
C ARG A 85 9.94 2.51 -3.66
N LEU A 86 10.81 1.60 -4.10
CA LEU A 86 12.05 1.93 -4.79
C LEU A 86 12.11 1.21 -6.15
N LEU A 87 12.69 1.87 -7.15
CA LEU A 87 13.13 1.25 -8.40
C LEU A 87 14.66 1.28 -8.47
N ILE A 88 15.25 0.11 -8.62
CA ILE A 88 16.68 -0.06 -8.81
C ILE A 88 16.91 -0.49 -10.25
N HIS A 89 17.76 0.25 -10.97
CA HIS A 89 18.15 -0.08 -12.33
C HIS A 89 19.67 -0.16 -12.40
N GLU A 90 20.18 -1.28 -12.93
CA GLU A 90 21.63 -1.53 -13.06
C GLU A 90 22.45 -1.33 -11.77
N GLY A 91 21.81 -1.45 -10.60
CA GLY A 91 22.43 -1.32 -9.28
C GLY A 91 22.27 0.06 -8.63
N SER A 92 21.84 1.08 -9.38
CA SER A 92 21.61 2.43 -8.85
C SER A 92 20.13 2.68 -8.56
N LEU A 93 19.87 3.51 -7.55
CA LEU A 93 18.51 3.89 -7.18
C LEU A 93 17.98 4.99 -8.11
N VAL A 94 16.92 4.69 -8.86
CA VAL A 94 16.36 5.61 -9.88
C VAL A 94 15.11 6.31 -9.39
N GLU A 95 14.31 5.65 -8.56
CA GLU A 95 13.06 6.21 -8.06
C GLU A 95 12.82 5.87 -6.60
N ALA A 96 12.23 6.81 -5.87
CA ALA A 96 11.67 6.58 -4.55
C ALA A 96 10.28 7.22 -4.41
N GLU A 97 9.30 6.46 -3.96
CA GLU A 97 7.93 6.93 -3.84
C GLU A 97 7.36 6.52 -2.49
N ALA A 98 7.05 7.50 -1.66
CA ALA A 98 6.58 7.29 -0.30
C ALA A 98 5.12 7.72 -0.12
N ILE A 99 4.38 6.96 0.67
CA ILE A 99 3.09 7.35 1.24
C ILE A 99 3.25 7.42 2.75
N ILE A 100 3.00 8.59 3.31
CA ILE A 100 3.01 8.87 4.74
C ILE A 100 1.60 9.29 5.12
N SER A 101 0.87 8.38 5.78
CA SER A 101 -0.52 8.65 6.13
C SER A 101 -0.63 9.53 7.35
N THR A 102 -1.49 10.54 7.29
CA THR A 102 -1.88 11.33 8.46
C THR A 102 -2.97 10.65 9.30
N ASP A 103 -3.64 9.63 8.76
CA ASP A 103 -4.70 8.86 9.41
C ASP A 103 -4.12 7.66 10.18
N GLY A 104 -3.63 7.92 11.40
CA GLY A 104 -3.00 6.90 12.26
C GLY A 104 -3.94 6.19 13.24
N LYS A 105 -5.13 6.75 13.52
CA LYS A 105 -6.06 6.21 14.52
C LYS A 105 -7.52 6.54 14.20
N GLY A 106 -8.36 5.51 14.16
CA GLY A 106 -9.81 5.64 13.92
C GLY A 106 -10.39 4.30 13.49
N HIS A 107 -11.66 4.20 13.09
CA HIS A 107 -12.26 2.91 12.70
C HIS A 107 -11.56 2.20 11.53
N PHE A 108 -10.87 2.96 10.68
CA PHE A 108 -10.11 2.48 9.53
C PHE A 108 -8.59 2.76 9.65
N ALA A 109 -8.09 3.00 10.87
CA ALA A 109 -6.65 3.14 11.12
C ALA A 109 -6.27 2.67 12.54
N ASP A 110 -5.19 1.90 12.64
CA ASP A 110 -4.62 1.44 13.90
C ASP A 110 -3.11 1.23 13.70
N VAL A 111 -2.38 2.34 13.61
CA VAL A 111 -0.97 2.36 13.19
C VAL A 111 -0.08 1.43 14.03
N GLU A 112 -0.39 1.23 15.31
CA GLU A 112 0.39 0.35 16.17
C GLU A 112 0.32 -1.14 15.75
N GLN A 113 -0.69 -1.55 14.98
CA GLN A 113 -0.73 -2.92 14.43
C GLN A 113 0.32 -3.12 13.35
N LEU A 114 0.72 -2.07 12.63
CA LEU A 114 1.78 -2.16 11.61
C LEU A 114 3.16 -2.42 12.24
N LEU A 115 3.31 -2.29 13.56
CA LEU A 115 4.51 -2.73 14.28
C LEU A 115 4.65 -4.26 14.33
N LYS A 116 3.61 -4.99 13.91
CA LYS A 116 3.55 -6.46 13.92
C LYS A 116 3.30 -6.97 12.48
N PRO A 117 4.35 -7.08 11.66
CA PRO A 117 4.25 -7.64 10.31
C PRO A 117 3.48 -8.96 10.27
N ASP A 118 2.56 -9.11 9.31
CA ASP A 118 1.78 -10.35 9.21
C ASP A 118 2.63 -11.46 8.58
N ILE A 119 2.81 -12.54 9.33
CA ILE A 119 3.59 -13.72 8.93
C ILE A 119 3.04 -14.40 7.67
N ILE A 120 1.76 -14.21 7.34
CA ILE A 120 1.15 -14.82 6.16
C ILE A 120 1.79 -14.35 4.86
N TYR A 121 2.30 -13.11 4.82
CA TYR A 121 2.98 -12.61 3.65
C TYR A 121 4.33 -13.29 3.43
N GLY A 122 4.99 -13.75 4.50
CA GLY A 122 6.23 -14.54 4.41
C GLY A 122 6.01 -16.03 4.08
N ALA A 123 4.77 -16.52 4.11
CA ALA A 123 4.47 -17.91 3.83
C ALA A 123 4.54 -18.24 2.33
N VAL A 124 5.45 -19.13 1.96
CA VAL A 124 5.56 -19.66 0.60
C VAL A 124 4.27 -20.36 0.17
N VAL A 125 3.74 -20.00 -0.99
CA VAL A 125 2.57 -20.67 -1.56
C VAL A 125 3.03 -21.98 -2.21
N PRO A 126 2.34 -23.13 -2.04
CA PRO A 126 2.72 -24.36 -2.74
C PRO A 126 2.60 -24.22 -4.26
N PRO A 127 3.51 -24.80 -5.09
CA PRO A 127 3.51 -24.59 -6.54
C PRO A 127 2.16 -24.81 -7.25
N HIS A 128 1.38 -25.81 -6.84
CA HIS A 128 0.07 -26.13 -7.42
C HIS A 128 -1.05 -25.13 -7.05
N ARG A 129 -0.78 -24.20 -6.11
CA ARG A 129 -1.70 -23.15 -5.63
C ARG A 129 -1.23 -21.75 -6.02
N ARG A 130 -0.04 -21.64 -6.63
CA ARG A 130 0.55 -20.37 -7.05
C ARG A 130 -0.14 -19.85 -8.30
N SER A 131 -0.37 -18.55 -8.32
CA SER A 131 -0.59 -17.82 -9.57
C SER A 131 0.76 -17.48 -10.20
N ASP A 132 0.78 -17.42 -11.53
CA ASP A 132 1.89 -16.77 -12.24
C ASP A 132 1.79 -15.25 -12.12
N ARG A 133 2.74 -14.52 -12.72
CA ARG A 133 2.78 -13.05 -12.65
C ARG A 133 1.52 -12.41 -13.22
N ALA A 134 1.02 -12.91 -14.35
CA ALA A 134 -0.19 -12.40 -14.98
C ALA A 134 -1.42 -12.63 -14.08
N GLY A 135 -1.53 -13.79 -13.44
CA GLY A 135 -2.60 -14.09 -12.49
C GLY A 135 -2.52 -13.26 -11.21
N LEU A 136 -1.32 -12.94 -10.70
CA LEU A 136 -1.17 -12.01 -9.58
C LEU A 136 -1.62 -10.59 -9.94
N GLN A 137 -1.23 -10.12 -11.13
CA GLN A 137 -1.65 -8.82 -11.63
C GLN A 137 -3.17 -8.77 -11.86
N ASP A 138 -3.77 -9.79 -12.49
CA ASP A 138 -5.23 -9.87 -12.68
C ASP A 138 -5.98 -9.88 -11.35
N ALA A 139 -5.51 -10.64 -10.35
CA ALA A 139 -6.14 -10.67 -9.03
C ALA A 139 -6.16 -9.29 -8.35
N ALA A 140 -5.05 -8.53 -8.45
CA ALA A 140 -4.96 -7.18 -7.91
C ALA A 140 -5.76 -6.17 -8.75
N ASP A 141 -5.72 -6.24 -10.08
CA ASP A 141 -6.47 -5.34 -10.96
C ASP A 141 -7.98 -5.51 -10.79
N ARG A 142 -8.45 -6.75 -10.65
CA ARG A 142 -9.86 -7.06 -10.36
C ARG A 142 -10.32 -6.47 -9.04
N TYR A 143 -9.45 -6.39 -8.03
CA TYR A 143 -9.78 -5.71 -6.79
C TYR A 143 -10.07 -4.22 -7.04
N TRP A 144 -9.18 -3.54 -7.77
CA TRP A 144 -9.36 -2.12 -8.10
C TRP A 144 -10.56 -1.88 -9.04
N GLU A 145 -10.80 -2.77 -9.99
CA GLU A 145 -12.00 -2.76 -10.84
C GLU A 145 -13.28 -2.97 -10.00
N GLY A 146 -13.26 -3.93 -9.09
CA GLY A 146 -14.36 -4.20 -8.16
C GLY A 146 -14.66 -3.02 -7.25
N LEU A 147 -13.61 -2.32 -6.79
CA LEU A 147 -13.76 -1.08 -6.02
C LEU A 147 -14.41 0.01 -6.87
N GLU A 148 -13.87 0.30 -8.06
CA GLU A 148 -14.38 1.33 -8.98
C GLU A 148 -15.85 1.08 -9.37
N GLN A 149 -16.24 -0.16 -9.62
CA GLN A 149 -17.61 -0.51 -9.96
C GLN A 149 -18.52 -0.70 -8.73
N SER A 150 -17.97 -0.57 -7.53
CA SER A 150 -18.61 -0.93 -6.26
C SER A 150 -19.31 -2.29 -6.34
N ASN A 151 -18.58 -3.27 -6.86
CA ASN A 151 -19.03 -4.63 -7.13
C ASN A 151 -18.01 -5.65 -6.60
N GLY A 152 -18.25 -6.13 -5.39
CA GLY A 152 -17.45 -7.13 -4.71
C GLY A 152 -17.56 -8.54 -5.29
N LEU A 153 -18.28 -8.77 -6.40
CA LEU A 153 -18.29 -10.04 -7.13
C LEU A 153 -17.22 -10.10 -8.24
N ILE A 154 -16.60 -8.97 -8.59
CA ILE A 154 -15.52 -8.91 -9.60
C ILE A 154 -14.22 -9.55 -9.10
N PRO A 155 -13.75 -9.25 -7.87
CA PRO A 155 -12.57 -9.90 -7.32
C PRO A 155 -12.95 -11.27 -6.75
N ARG A 156 -12.06 -12.24 -6.91
CA ARG A 156 -12.22 -13.56 -6.26
C ARG A 156 -11.69 -13.48 -4.83
N PHE A 157 -12.56 -13.19 -3.88
CA PHE A 157 -12.21 -13.24 -2.47
C PHE A 157 -12.32 -14.65 -1.94
N ASN A 158 -11.30 -15.09 -1.20
CA ASN A 158 -11.44 -16.28 -0.40
C ASN A 158 -12.46 -16.05 0.74
N TYR A 159 -13.15 -17.10 1.18
CA TYR A 159 -14.16 -17.01 2.25
C TYR A 159 -13.62 -16.46 3.59
N ARG A 160 -12.30 -16.52 3.83
CA ARG A 160 -11.62 -15.92 4.99
C ARG A 160 -10.84 -14.66 4.63
N CYS A 161 -11.18 -13.98 3.53
CA CYS A 161 -10.53 -12.74 3.16
C CYS A 161 -10.69 -11.71 4.28
N ASP A 162 -9.56 -11.17 4.72
CA ASP A 162 -9.51 -10.03 5.61
C ASP A 162 -8.93 -8.82 4.89
N LYS A 163 -9.49 -7.64 5.17
CA LYS A 163 -9.00 -6.35 4.70
C LYS A 163 -8.46 -5.55 5.88
N TYR A 164 -7.34 -4.90 5.64
CA TYR A 164 -6.70 -3.96 6.55
C TYR A 164 -6.53 -2.60 5.88
N ASP A 165 -6.48 -1.59 6.72
CA ASP A 165 -6.52 -0.18 6.37
C ASP A 165 -5.66 0.56 7.38
N ASN A 166 -4.48 1.04 6.98
CA ASN A 166 -3.54 1.71 7.88
C ASN A 166 -3.32 0.91 9.20
N GLY A 167 -3.20 -0.42 9.07
CA GLY A 167 -3.05 -1.37 10.18
C GLY A 167 -4.35 -1.83 10.87
N ALA A 168 -5.47 -1.13 10.67
CA ALA A 168 -6.74 -1.55 11.22
C ALA A 168 -7.38 -2.66 10.40
N LYS A 169 -7.81 -3.74 11.04
CA LYS A 169 -8.73 -4.71 10.41
C LYS A 169 -10.08 -4.06 10.16
N THR A 170 -10.58 -4.09 8.93
CA THR A 170 -11.85 -3.44 8.52
C THR A 170 -12.92 -4.42 8.04
N THR A 171 -12.58 -5.69 7.88
CA THR A 171 -13.57 -6.75 7.60
C THR A 171 -13.61 -7.80 8.71
N ASN A 172 -14.72 -8.53 8.80
CA ASN A 172 -14.95 -9.60 9.77
C ASN A 172 -14.65 -9.17 11.22
N THR A 173 -14.97 -7.92 11.56
CA THR A 173 -14.68 -7.30 12.86
C THR A 173 -15.88 -6.49 13.36
N LEU A 174 -16.05 -6.41 14.68
CA LEU A 174 -17.06 -5.55 15.31
C LEU A 174 -16.60 -4.08 15.40
N ARG A 175 -15.34 -3.78 15.06
CA ARG A 175 -14.79 -2.42 15.12
C ARG A 175 -15.50 -1.46 14.16
N THR A 176 -15.88 -1.93 12.98
CA THR A 176 -16.63 -1.16 11.98
C THR A 176 -18.13 -1.09 12.29
N LEU A 177 -18.67 -2.01 13.09
CA LEU A 177 -20.05 -1.91 13.56
C LEU A 177 -20.29 -0.65 14.40
N LEU A 178 -19.23 -0.18 15.08
CA LEU A 178 -19.26 1.03 15.90
C LEU A 178 -18.82 2.29 15.14
N SER A 179 -18.48 2.17 13.85
CA SER A 179 -18.17 3.33 12.99
C SER A 179 -19.45 3.95 12.44
N PRO A 180 -19.37 5.12 11.76
CA PRO A 180 -20.50 5.67 11.02
C PRO A 180 -21.11 4.71 9.99
N ASP A 181 -20.37 3.70 9.52
CA ASP A 181 -20.88 2.67 8.60
C ASP A 181 -21.91 1.76 9.27
N GLY A 182 -21.79 1.55 10.59
CA GLY A 182 -22.77 0.80 11.39
C GLY A 182 -22.92 -0.67 10.98
N LYS A 183 -21.92 -1.28 10.34
CA LYS A 183 -21.99 -2.63 9.75
C LYS A 183 -20.70 -3.43 9.93
N VAL A 184 -20.82 -4.75 9.83
CA VAL A 184 -19.70 -5.68 9.69
C VAL A 184 -19.59 -6.05 8.21
N HIS A 185 -18.43 -5.83 7.60
CA HIS A 185 -18.19 -6.15 6.19
C HIS A 185 -17.36 -7.43 6.03
N SER A 186 -17.67 -8.23 5.01
CA SER A 186 -16.68 -9.04 4.28
C SER A 186 -15.91 -8.16 3.27
N CYS A 187 -14.79 -8.66 2.71
CA CYS A 187 -14.09 -7.96 1.63
C CYS A 187 -15.03 -7.59 0.46
N SER A 188 -15.90 -8.52 0.05
CA SER A 188 -16.87 -8.29 -1.03
C SER A 188 -17.88 -7.20 -0.69
N SER A 189 -18.51 -7.28 0.49
CA SER A 189 -19.50 -6.27 0.91
C SER A 189 -18.89 -4.90 1.19
N ALA A 190 -17.61 -4.81 1.57
CA ALA A 190 -16.92 -3.54 1.74
C ALA A 190 -16.87 -2.77 0.41
N LEU A 191 -16.53 -3.46 -0.69
CA LEU A 191 -16.54 -2.86 -2.03
C LEU A 191 -17.94 -2.42 -2.44
N ASN A 192 -18.98 -3.22 -2.17
CA ASN A 192 -20.36 -2.88 -2.52
C ASN A 192 -20.85 -1.58 -1.86
N ASP A 193 -20.45 -1.34 -0.60
CA ASP A 193 -20.93 -0.20 0.18
C ASP A 193 -20.31 1.14 -0.28
N THR A 194 -19.29 1.10 -1.14
CA THR A 194 -18.68 2.32 -1.70
C THR A 194 -19.52 3.01 -2.78
N ARG A 195 -20.62 2.40 -3.23
CA ARG A 195 -21.45 2.85 -4.38
C ARG A 195 -21.85 4.31 -4.33
N ALA A 196 -22.24 4.81 -3.15
CA ALA A 196 -22.67 6.19 -2.99
C ALA A 196 -21.54 7.20 -3.27
N ALA A 197 -20.28 6.81 -3.02
CA ALA A 197 -19.10 7.64 -3.23
C ALA A 197 -18.55 7.55 -4.66
N ARG A 198 -19.12 6.71 -5.54
CA ARG A 198 -18.75 6.61 -6.97
C ARG A 198 -17.22 6.56 -7.16
N PRO A 199 -16.54 5.56 -6.59
CA PRO A 199 -15.08 5.49 -6.62
C PRO A 199 -14.56 5.45 -8.06
N LYS A 200 -13.37 6.02 -8.29
CA LYS A 200 -12.65 5.91 -9.56
C LYS A 200 -11.19 5.57 -9.30
N ALA A 201 -10.77 4.38 -9.71
CA ALA A 201 -9.42 3.86 -9.49
C ALA A 201 -8.54 4.10 -10.72
N ARG A 202 -7.64 5.07 -10.62
CA ARG A 202 -6.76 5.53 -11.70
C ARG A 202 -5.30 5.25 -11.40
N GLU A 203 -4.49 5.21 -12.47
CA GLU A 203 -3.03 5.09 -12.39
C GLU A 203 -2.55 3.83 -11.62
N ARG A 204 -3.27 2.72 -11.83
CA ARG A 204 -2.96 1.42 -11.24
C ARG A 204 -1.59 0.94 -11.72
N ARG A 205 -0.66 0.70 -10.80
CA ARG A 205 0.68 0.19 -11.06
C ARG A 205 0.96 -1.04 -10.20
N TYR A 206 1.78 -1.95 -10.71
CA TYR A 206 2.05 -3.27 -10.12
C TYR A 206 3.56 -3.50 -9.93
N PRO A 207 4.24 -2.75 -9.05
CA PRO A 207 5.69 -2.80 -8.90
C PRO A 207 6.23 -4.17 -8.48
N VAL A 208 5.47 -4.94 -7.67
CA VAL A 208 5.93 -6.22 -7.14
C VAL A 208 4.91 -7.31 -7.45
N LEU A 209 5.36 -8.36 -8.14
CA LEU A 209 4.59 -9.59 -8.40
C LEU A 209 5.45 -10.82 -8.00
N ASP A 210 5.45 -11.15 -6.71
CA ASP A 210 6.20 -12.29 -6.16
C ASP A 210 5.35 -13.56 -6.23
N THR A 211 5.64 -14.43 -7.21
CA THR A 211 4.91 -15.68 -7.44
C THR A 211 5.20 -16.75 -6.38
N GLU A 212 6.36 -16.72 -5.73
CA GLU A 212 6.70 -17.70 -4.69
C GLU A 212 5.89 -17.44 -3.41
N LEU A 213 5.81 -16.18 -3.02
CA LEU A 213 5.01 -15.74 -1.87
C LEU A 213 3.54 -15.49 -2.24
N GLY A 214 3.17 -15.46 -3.52
CA GLY A 214 1.83 -15.11 -3.95
C GLY A 214 1.45 -13.70 -3.50
N VAL A 215 2.34 -12.73 -3.70
CA VAL A 215 2.16 -11.33 -3.28
C VAL A 215 2.13 -10.43 -4.50
N ALA A 216 1.10 -9.59 -4.59
CA ALA A 216 1.06 -8.45 -5.50
C ALA A 216 1.06 -7.16 -4.67
N ALA A 217 2.03 -6.27 -4.88
CA ALA A 217 1.98 -4.92 -4.32
C ALA A 217 1.66 -3.92 -5.43
N THR A 218 0.80 -2.95 -5.15
CA THR A 218 0.27 -1.99 -6.11
C THR A 218 0.31 -0.58 -5.57
N PHE A 219 0.37 0.39 -6.47
CA PHE A 219 0.11 1.80 -6.18
C PHE A 219 -1.05 2.29 -7.05
N VAL A 220 -1.95 3.08 -6.47
CA VAL A 220 -3.18 3.53 -7.12
C VAL A 220 -3.69 4.84 -6.48
N ALA A 221 -4.37 5.66 -7.27
CA ALA A 221 -5.22 6.72 -6.74
C ALA A 221 -6.68 6.30 -6.86
N VAL A 222 -7.45 6.41 -5.78
CA VAL A 222 -8.90 6.17 -5.81
C VAL A 222 -9.64 7.43 -5.39
N ASP A 223 -10.34 8.03 -6.35
CA ASP A 223 -11.17 9.22 -6.12
C ASP A 223 -12.52 8.79 -5.55
N PHE A 224 -12.79 9.13 -4.29
CA PHE A 224 -14.09 8.98 -3.64
C PHE A 224 -14.83 10.32 -3.64
N HIS A 225 -15.91 10.40 -4.42
CA HIS A 225 -16.67 11.63 -4.58
C HIS A 225 -17.55 11.93 -3.35
N PRO A 226 -17.77 13.22 -3.04
CA PRO A 226 -18.71 13.63 -2.02
C PRO A 226 -20.09 13.02 -2.24
N ILE A 227 -20.73 12.62 -1.14
CA ILE A 227 -22.10 12.14 -1.11
C ILE A 227 -22.98 13.34 -0.72
N PRO A 228 -23.94 13.75 -1.57
CA PRO A 228 -24.90 14.80 -1.21
C PRO A 228 -25.58 14.48 0.12
N ASP A 229 -25.67 15.48 1.00
CA ASP A 229 -26.34 15.39 2.31
C ASP A 229 -25.77 14.35 3.29
N HIS A 230 -24.58 13.78 2.99
CA HIS A 230 -23.87 12.86 3.89
C HIS A 230 -22.37 13.20 3.92
N PRO A 231 -21.95 14.17 4.76
CA PRO A 231 -20.55 14.55 4.87
C PRO A 231 -19.76 13.38 5.47
N ARG A 232 -19.08 12.63 4.60
CA ARG A 232 -18.16 11.56 5.00
C ARG A 232 -16.74 12.13 5.08
N PRO A 233 -15.95 11.78 6.11
CA PRO A 233 -14.59 12.30 6.28
C PRO A 233 -13.61 11.79 5.22
N ASP A 234 -13.99 10.77 4.46
CA ASP A 234 -13.18 10.05 3.48
C ASP A 234 -13.56 10.36 2.02
N ALA A 235 -14.16 11.53 1.76
CA ALA A 235 -14.29 12.07 0.41
C ALA A 235 -12.99 12.79 0.00
N GLY A 236 -12.51 12.56 -1.23
CA GLY A 236 -11.21 13.03 -1.70
C GLY A 236 -10.56 12.03 -2.65
N ALA A 237 -9.26 12.17 -2.87
CA ALA A 237 -8.45 11.16 -3.55
C ALA A 237 -7.65 10.40 -2.50
N MET A 238 -7.88 9.10 -2.36
CA MET A 238 -7.00 8.25 -1.56
C MET A 238 -5.81 7.84 -2.42
N TYR A 239 -4.60 8.28 -2.06
CA TYR A 239 -3.38 7.75 -2.67
C TYR A 239 -2.90 6.54 -1.86
N MET A 240 -2.83 5.38 -2.51
CA MET A 240 -2.76 4.10 -1.82
C MET A 240 -1.67 3.20 -2.35
N MET A 241 -1.00 2.55 -1.41
CA MET A 241 -0.27 1.32 -1.64
C MET A 241 -1.15 0.17 -1.15
N GLY A 242 -1.35 -0.84 -2.00
CA GLY A 242 -2.10 -2.05 -1.66
C GLY A 242 -1.23 -3.30 -1.78
N VAL A 243 -1.29 -4.20 -0.81
CA VAL A 243 -0.61 -5.51 -0.80
C VAL A 243 -1.63 -6.63 -0.72
N PHE A 244 -1.62 -7.47 -1.75
CA PHE A 244 -2.54 -8.59 -1.91
C PHE A 244 -1.82 -9.90 -1.67
N LYS A 245 -2.32 -10.72 -0.73
CA LYS A 245 -1.94 -12.14 -0.63
C LYS A 245 -2.89 -12.96 -1.50
N VAL A 246 -2.35 -13.65 -2.51
CA VAL A 246 -3.09 -14.43 -3.50
C VAL A 246 -2.73 -15.91 -3.35
N VAL A 247 -3.75 -16.76 -3.19
CA VAL A 247 -3.60 -18.22 -3.15
C VAL A 247 -4.78 -18.86 -3.88
N ASP A 248 -4.54 -19.85 -4.74
CA ASP A 248 -5.57 -20.47 -5.60
C ASP A 248 -6.29 -19.45 -6.53
N GLY A 249 -5.58 -18.37 -6.88
CA GLY A 249 -6.14 -17.24 -7.63
C GLY A 249 -7.18 -16.44 -6.84
N GLU A 250 -7.22 -16.57 -5.51
CA GLU A 250 -8.13 -15.85 -4.62
C GLU A 250 -7.36 -14.91 -3.68
N LEU A 251 -7.96 -13.75 -3.41
CA LEU A 251 -7.49 -12.78 -2.42
C LEU A 251 -7.74 -13.33 -1.02
N ARG A 252 -6.66 -13.53 -0.27
CA ARG A 252 -6.66 -14.03 1.12
C ARG A 252 -6.53 -12.89 2.12
N ILE A 253 -5.72 -11.90 1.80
CA ILE A 253 -5.59 -10.65 2.57
C ILE A 253 -5.42 -9.50 1.59
N VAL A 254 -6.05 -8.38 1.92
CA VAL A 254 -5.81 -7.08 1.32
C VAL A 254 -5.32 -6.14 2.43
N ASP A 255 -4.12 -5.60 2.31
CA ASP A 255 -3.60 -4.61 3.24
C ASP A 255 -3.30 -3.32 2.47
N GLU A 256 -3.63 -2.18 3.06
CA GLU A 256 -3.55 -0.89 2.39
C GLU A 256 -2.94 0.15 3.32
N ILE A 257 -1.98 0.91 2.78
CA ILE A 257 -1.54 2.18 3.35
C ILE A 257 -2.09 3.29 2.46
N ARG A 258 -2.85 4.22 3.04
CA ARG A 258 -3.48 5.31 2.29
C ARG A 258 -3.21 6.67 2.89
N GLU A 259 -3.03 7.67 2.04
CA GLU A 259 -3.13 9.06 2.42
C GLU A 259 -4.27 9.76 1.68
N PHE A 260 -4.97 10.67 2.37
CA PHE A 260 -6.00 11.49 1.79
C PHE A 260 -5.43 12.73 1.13
N LEU A 261 -5.72 12.89 -0.15
CA LEU A 261 -5.39 14.05 -0.96
C LEU A 261 -6.69 14.76 -1.42
N PRO A 262 -6.60 16.01 -1.88
CA PRO A 262 -7.72 16.66 -2.55
C PRO A 262 -8.27 15.82 -3.71
N LEU A 263 -9.59 15.83 -3.91
CA LEU A 263 -10.25 15.08 -4.98
C LEU A 263 -9.63 15.41 -6.36
N GLY A 264 -9.26 14.38 -7.12
CA GLY A 264 -8.65 14.55 -8.44
C GLY A 264 -7.21 15.06 -8.42
N ALA A 265 -6.54 15.07 -7.26
CA ALA A 265 -5.13 15.42 -7.17
C ALA A 265 -4.29 14.54 -8.12
N PRO A 266 -3.41 15.11 -8.97
CA PRO A 266 -2.55 14.31 -9.82
C PRO A 266 -1.66 13.42 -8.95
N ILE A 267 -1.45 12.18 -9.36
CA ILE A 267 -0.37 11.40 -8.76
C ILE A 267 0.90 11.80 -9.49
N GLY A 268 1.87 12.32 -8.74
CA GLY A 268 3.13 12.81 -9.29
C GLY A 268 4.04 11.70 -9.80
N TRP A 269 3.49 10.64 -10.41
CA TRP A 269 4.20 9.49 -10.95
C TRP A 269 3.92 9.27 -12.43
#